data_AF-A0A950FJP8-F1
#
_entry.id   AF-A0A950FJP8-F1
#
_cell.length_a   1.000
_cell.length_b   1.000
_cell.length_c   1.000
_cell.angle_alpha   90.00
_cell.angle_beta   90.00
_cell.angle_gamma   90.00
#
_symmetry.space_group_name_H-M   'P 1'
#
loop_
_entity.id
_entity.type
_entity.pdbx_description
1 polymer ?
#
loop_
_entity_poly.entity_id
_entity_poly.type
_entity_poly.pdbx_seq_one_letter_code
_entity_poly.pdbx_strand_id
1 'polypeptide(L)' 'MLAEVYATALKRVLAWQVRQGMAERHLSKSAMARAMRTSRTVSHRLLDPNNEAITLRILTKAAKVLGKQFRVEPV' A
#
# COMPACT_ATOMS: atom_id res chain seq x y z
N MET A 1 2.01 -13.74 -18.35
CA MET A 1 0.65 -14.33 -18.51
C MET A 1 -0.41 -13.30 -18.09
N LEU A 2 -1.69 -13.45 -18.49
CA LEU A 2 -2.76 -12.50 -18.14
C LEU A 2 -2.86 -12.22 -16.62
N ALA A 3 -2.63 -13.24 -15.79
CA ALA A 3 -2.64 -13.12 -14.33
C ALA A 3 -1.59 -12.14 -13.77
N GLU A 4 -0.38 -12.09 -14.34
CA GLU A 4 0.68 -11.17 -13.92
C GLU A 4 0.32 -9.72 -14.27
N VAL A 5 -0.31 -9.51 -15.44
CA VAL A 5 -0.79 -8.19 -15.84
C VAL A 5 -1.85 -7.69 -14.86
N TYR A 6 -2.79 -8.56 -14.46
CA TYR A 6 -3.79 -8.23 -13.44
C TYR A 6 -3.15 -7.94 -12.07
N ALA A 7 -2.18 -8.74 -11.64
CA ALA A 7 -1.48 -8.53 -10.36
C ALA A 7 -0.77 -7.16 -10.33
N THR A 8 -0.03 -6.82 -11.40
CA THR A 8 0.60 -5.51 -11.56
C THR A 8 -0.43 -4.38 -11.58
N ALA A 9 -1.55 -4.54 -12.30
CA ALA A 9 -2.60 -3.52 -12.36
C ALA A 9 -3.22 -3.28 -10.98
N LEU A 10 -3.55 -4.35 -10.24
CA LEU A 10 -4.06 -4.25 -8.88
C LEU A 10 -3.06 -3.57 -7.95
N LYS A 11 -1.77 -3.91 -8.06
CA LYS A 11 -0.72 -3.29 -7.24
C LYS A 11 -0.58 -1.79 -7.50
N ARG A 12 -0.73 -1.35 -8.77
CA ARG A 12 -0.74 0.07 -9.16
C ARG A 12 -1.89 0.82 -8.52
N VAL A 13 -3.11 0.27 -8.61
CA VAL A 13 -4.31 0.85 -7.98
C VAL A 13 -4.10 0.96 -6.47
N LEU A 14 -3.63 -0.11 -5.83
CA LEU A 14 -3.38 -0.13 -4.39
C LEU A 14 -2.32 0.91 -3.99
N ALA A 15 -1.21 0.99 -4.71
CA ALA A 15 -0.15 1.95 -4.42
C ALA A 15 -0.64 3.41 -4.59
N TRP A 16 -1.50 3.65 -5.59
CA TRP A 16 -2.13 4.96 -5.79
C TRP A 16 -3.09 5.30 -4.65
N GLN A 17 -3.99 4.39 -4.24
CA GLN A 17 -4.92 4.61 -3.13
C GLN A 17 -4.20 4.91 -1.81
N VAL A 18 -3.11 4.20 -1.51
CA VAL A 18 -2.29 4.47 -0.33
C VAL A 18 -1.65 5.86 -0.41
N ARG A 19 -1.13 6.27 -1.58
CA ARG A 19 -0.59 7.63 -1.76
C ARG A 19 -1.64 8.71 -1.58
N GLN A 20 -2.87 8.51 -2.07
CA GLN A 20 -3.97 9.45 -1.84
C GLN A 20 -4.28 9.60 -0.36
N GLY A 21 -4.43 8.48 0.36
CA GLY A 21 -4.63 8.54 1.82
C GLY A 21 -3.48 9.20 2.58
N MET A 22 -2.24 9.03 2.12
CA MET A 22 -1.09 9.75 2.68
C MET A 22 -1.18 11.25 2.42
N ALA A 23 -1.58 11.67 1.21
CA ALA A 23 -1.75 13.08 0.86
C ALA A 23 -2.86 13.75 1.68
N GLU A 24 -4.02 13.09 1.82
CA GLU A 24 -5.15 13.51 2.67
C GLU A 24 -4.73 13.75 4.12
N ARG A 25 -3.73 13.00 4.62
CA ARG A 25 -3.20 13.10 5.98
C ARG A 25 -1.88 13.87 6.09
N HIS A 26 -1.40 14.47 5.00
CA HIS A 26 -0.12 15.18 4.94
C HIS A 26 1.08 14.33 5.41
N LEU A 27 1.07 13.02 5.12
CA LEU A 27 2.11 12.08 5.53
C LEU A 27 3.20 11.95 4.46
N SER A 28 4.44 12.24 4.84
CA SER A 28 5.61 11.86 4.04
C SER A 28 5.86 10.34 4.06
N LYS A 29 6.64 9.82 3.12
CA LYS A 29 7.03 8.39 3.09
C LYS A 29 7.72 7.93 4.39
N SER A 30 8.55 8.81 4.98
CA SER A 30 9.27 8.51 6.22
C SER A 30 8.36 8.57 7.44
N ALA A 31 7.40 9.50 7.46
CA ALA A 31 6.36 9.56 8.49
C ALA A 31 5.47 8.31 8.44
N MET A 32 5.05 7.90 7.25
CA MET A 32 4.27 6.67 7.03
C MET A 32 5.02 5.43 7.55
N ALA A 33 6.30 5.26 7.20
CA ALA A 33 7.10 4.12 7.67
C ALA A 33 7.19 4.06 9.20
N ARG A 34 7.39 5.21 9.87
CA ARG A 34 7.41 5.30 11.34
C ARG A 34 6.04 4.98 11.95
N ALA A 35 4.97 5.56 11.42
CA ALA A 35 3.61 5.33 11.91
C ALA A 35 3.19 3.86 11.78
N MET A 36 3.60 3.18 10.69
CA MET A 36 3.38 1.75 10.48
C MET A 36 4.26 0.85 11.37
N ARG A 37 5.26 1.41 12.06
CA ARG A 37 6.33 0.67 12.76
C ARG A 37 6.97 -0.36 11.83
N THR A 38 7.50 0.12 10.71
CA THR A 38 8.15 -0.69 9.68
C THR A 38 9.43 -0.02 9.17
N SER A 39 10.31 -0.78 8.54
CA SER A 39 11.48 -0.21 7.86
C SER A 39 11.07 0.64 6.66
N ARG A 40 11.97 1.54 6.23
CA ARG A 40 11.78 2.33 5.00
C ARG A 40 11.58 1.43 3.78
N THR A 41 12.27 0.30 3.71
CA THR A 41 12.13 -0.69 2.63
C THR A 41 10.73 -1.27 2.54
N VAL A 42 10.09 -1.59 3.68
CA VAL A 42 8.72 -2.13 3.68
C VAL A 42 7.71 -1.08 3.18
N SER A 43 7.81 0.16 3.67
CA SER A 43 6.98 1.27 3.18
C SER A 43 7.22 1.55 1.69
N HIS A 44 8.48 1.47 1.23
CA HIS A 44 8.82 1.61 -0.18
C HIS A 44 8.13 0.54 -1.04
N ARG A 45 8.23 -0.75 -0.66
CA ARG A 45 7.58 -1.85 -1.40
C ARG A 45 6.05 -1.72 -1.44
N LEU A 46 5.43 -1.25 -0.35
CA LEU A 46 4.00 -0.95 -0.34
C LEU A 46 3.62 0.12 -1.38
N LEU A 47 4.46 1.15 -1.55
CA LEU A 47 4.18 2.26 -2.48
C LEU A 47 4.71 1.99 -3.89
N ASP A 48 5.56 1.00 -4.08
CA ASP A 48 6.12 0.64 -5.38
C ASP A 48 5.03 0.00 -6.26
N PRO A 49 4.68 0.59 -7.41
CA PRO A 49 3.64 0.06 -8.30
C PRO A 49 4.04 -1.27 -8.95
N ASN A 50 5.34 -1.59 -9.01
CA ASN A 50 5.86 -2.78 -9.69
C ASN A 50 6.21 -3.91 -8.70
N ASN A 51 6.01 -3.68 -7.40
CA ASN A 51 6.30 -4.68 -6.37
C ASN A 51 5.02 -5.42 -5.96
N GLU A 52 4.74 -6.56 -6.58
CA GLU A 52 3.56 -7.37 -6.25
C GLU A 52 3.66 -8.06 -4.87
N ALA A 53 4.88 -8.18 -4.33
CA ALA A 53 5.15 -8.88 -3.07
C ALA A 53 4.83 -8.02 -1.84
N ILE A 54 3.54 -7.92 -1.52
CA ILE A 54 3.00 -7.31 -0.30
C ILE A 54 2.16 -8.31 0.49
N THR A 55 2.16 -8.17 1.81
CA THR A 55 1.40 -9.07 2.71
C THR A 55 0.17 -8.36 3.26
N LEU A 56 -0.88 -9.12 3.61
CA LEU A 56 -2.07 -8.59 4.28
C LEU A 56 -1.72 -7.80 5.54
N ARG A 57 -0.73 -8.25 6.30
CA ARG A 57 -0.23 -7.53 7.50
C ARG A 57 0.28 -6.13 7.19
N ILE A 58 0.96 -5.94 6.05
CA ILE A 58 1.44 -4.61 5.62
C ILE A 58 0.25 -3.73 5.24
N LEU A 59 -0.73 -4.30 4.52
CA LEU A 59 -1.96 -3.60 4.15
C LEU A 59 -2.73 -3.14 5.40
N THR A 60 -3.01 -4.04 6.35
CA THR A 60 -3.73 -3.68 7.58
C THR A 60 -3.01 -2.58 8.38
N LYS A 61 -1.68 -2.62 8.45
CA LYS A 61 -0.90 -1.54 9.09
C LYS A 61 -1.06 -0.20 8.37
N ALA A 62 -0.98 -0.19 7.04
CA ALA A 62 -1.15 1.02 6.25
C ALA A 62 -2.56 1.59 6.42
N ALA A 63 -3.60 0.75 6.29
CA ALA A 63 -4.99 1.15 6.50
C ALA A 63 -5.21 1.75 7.89
N LYS A 64 -4.66 1.13 8.95
CA LYS A 64 -4.76 1.65 10.31
C LYS A 64 -4.15 3.05 10.45
N VAL A 65 -2.96 3.28 9.89
CA VAL A 65 -2.32 4.61 9.91
C VAL A 65 -3.15 5.64 9.14
N LEU A 66 -3.78 5.22 8.05
CA LEU A 66 -4.64 6.05 7.22
C LEU A 66 -6.08 6.17 7.77
N GLY A 67 -6.41 5.51 8.88
CA GLY A 67 -7.78 5.44 9.42
C GLY A 67 -8.79 4.90 8.42
N LYS A 68 -8.36 3.98 7.55
CA LYS A 68 -9.17 3.28 6.55
C LYS A 68 -9.23 1.79 6.89
N GLN A 69 -9.97 1.03 6.09
CA GLN A 69 -10.00 -0.44 6.13
C GLN A 69 -9.81 -0.97 4.71
N PHE A 70 -9.11 -2.10 4.56
CA PHE A 70 -9.03 -2.82 3.30
C PHE A 70 -10.20 -3.80 3.17
N ARG A 71 -10.82 -3.84 2.00
CA ARG A 71 -11.81 -4.85 1.60
C ARG A 71 -11.29 -5.55 0.35
N VAL A 72 -11.59 -6.85 0.24
CA VAL A 72 -11.26 -7.66 -0.93
C VAL A 72 -12.56 -8.17 -1.49
N GLU A 73 -12.81 -7.86 -2.75
CA GLU A 73 -13.99 -8.25 -3.50
C GLU A 73 -13.49 -8.90 -4.79
N PRO A 74 -13.84 -10.18 -5.06
CA PRO A 74 -13.60 -10.78 -6.35
C PRO A 74 -14.29 -9.95 -7.43
N VAL A 75 -13.58 -9.68 -8.52
CA VAL A 75 -14.11 -9.03 -9.72
C VAL A 75 -14.72 -10.04 -10.66
#